data_AF-A0AAU0U2N4-F1
#
_entry.id   AF-A0AAU0U2N4-F1
#
_cell.length_a   1.000
_cell.length_b   1.000
_cell.length_c   1.000
_cell.angle_alpha   90.00
_cell.angle_beta   90.00
_cell.angle_gamma   90.00
#
_symmetry.space_group_name_H-M   'P 1'
#
loop_
_entity.id
_entity.type
_entity.pdbx_description
1 polymer ?
#
loop_
_entity_poly.entity_id
_entity_poly.type
_entity_poly.pdbx_seq_one_letter_code
_entity_poly.pdbx_strand_id
1 'polypeptide(L)'
;MTQCFKDHECDKQVLNQNTKPIAECASHVVELYGCKTRVTEVPVLTCEGVWRVFQREAEEVVAPGGILIADPIERNRAINAAYARLWLHEPRFQWAGLAAFASKQVGCGLLHAAGSVDGVQAEYDAGQRLLAGSSVSSSGIPGVYTISDMDKQTLRDYQQAKDSNPVPSPDIRLEGESLSLMQQQFQHVYEMMALGNTTLFLDIFPLHAFYKKRGFAELKTCLKTRASIYGHPKFPVLWPVGQEILRFGKSYSEILRAFEAIEAGDIAESVKRFAAHEQRNILQPSIYEDRQLIALLRGNHASYVTGFPSGVAQAIELTLASQCQGVEDGRTIGFGSNPLADLSDVEQRMVFVLRAAARFDEMLNDNNRGALEQSIKDIAAGEGVR
;
A
#
# COMPACT_ATOMS: atom_id res chain seq x y z
N MET A 1 14.84 -2.12 21.38
CA MET A 1 13.57 -1.78 20.73
C MET A 1 13.78 -0.51 19.94
N THR A 2 13.71 -0.57 18.61
CA THR A 2 13.69 0.61 17.75
C THR A 2 12.41 1.39 18.01
N GLN A 3 12.52 2.70 18.22
CA GLN A 3 11.39 3.56 18.53
C GLN A 3 10.46 3.63 17.32
N CYS A 4 9.23 3.11 17.43
CA CYS A 4 8.26 3.07 16.31
C CYS A 4 7.71 4.46 15.96
N PHE A 5 7.57 5.33 16.95
CA PHE A 5 7.10 6.71 16.80
C PHE A 5 8.20 7.66 17.18
N LYS A 6 8.31 8.80 16.49
CA LYS A 6 9.26 9.83 16.92
C LYS A 6 8.69 10.54 18.16
N ASP A 7 9.55 10.88 19.12
CA ASP A 7 9.13 11.78 20.19
C ASP A 7 9.18 13.22 19.70
N HIS A 8 8.07 13.92 19.88
CA HIS A 8 7.94 15.31 19.51
C HIS A 8 7.71 16.18 20.74
N GLU A 9 8.25 17.40 20.74
CA GLU A 9 8.00 18.37 21.83
C GLU A 9 6.50 18.63 22.01
N CYS A 10 5.72 18.60 20.91
CA CYS A 10 4.27 18.75 20.98
C CYS A 10 3.60 17.64 21.79
N ASP A 11 4.19 16.44 21.91
CA ASP A 11 3.60 15.32 22.67
C ASP A 11 3.40 15.66 24.16
N LYS A 12 4.25 16.55 24.71
CA LYS A 12 4.20 16.99 26.12
C LYS A 12 3.41 18.29 26.31
N GLN A 13 3.05 18.96 25.23
CA GLN A 13 2.37 20.25 25.24
C GLN A 13 0.84 20.06 25.26
N VAL A 14 0.15 21.00 25.90
CA VAL A 14 -1.31 20.98 26.00
C VAL A 14 -1.91 21.62 24.74
N LEU A 15 -2.91 20.94 24.16
CA LEU A 15 -3.64 21.42 23.00
C LEU A 15 -4.31 22.78 23.29
N ASN A 16 -4.27 23.68 22.30
CA ASN A 16 -4.81 25.04 22.36
C ASN A 16 -4.17 25.93 23.44
N GLN A 17 -2.96 25.60 23.90
CA GLN A 17 -2.16 26.42 24.81
C GLN A 17 -0.85 26.89 24.16
N ASN A 18 -0.22 27.86 24.81
CA ASN A 18 1.04 28.43 24.37
C ASN A 18 2.16 27.39 24.42
N THR A 19 2.94 27.27 23.34
CA THR A 19 4.04 26.29 23.24
C THR A 19 5.33 26.77 23.90
N LYS A 20 5.39 28.05 24.28
CA LYS A 20 6.47 28.64 25.06
C LYS A 20 5.94 29.71 26.02
N PRO A 21 6.68 30.04 27.09
CA PRO A 21 6.31 31.11 28.00
C PRO A 21 6.07 32.46 27.28
N ILE A 22 5.08 33.23 27.74
CA ILE A 22 4.76 34.55 27.17
C ILE A 22 5.96 35.50 27.22
N ALA A 23 6.80 35.38 28.26
CA ALA A 23 8.03 36.18 28.40
C ALA A 23 9.04 35.97 27.26
N GLU A 24 8.98 34.84 26.56
CA GLU A 24 9.85 34.46 25.44
C GLU A 24 9.19 34.74 24.06
N CYS A 25 8.01 35.34 24.06
CA CYS A 25 7.24 35.65 22.87
C CYS A 25 7.64 37.02 22.30
N ALA A 26 7.70 37.10 20.96
CA ALA A 26 8.02 38.35 20.29
C ALA A 26 6.93 39.38 20.60
N SER A 27 7.35 40.60 20.97
CA SER A 27 6.44 41.71 21.23
C SER A 27 6.78 42.88 20.32
N HIS A 28 5.76 43.49 19.73
CA HIS A 28 5.91 44.64 18.86
C HIS A 28 4.73 45.60 19.08
N VAL A 29 4.88 46.85 18.64
CA VAL A 29 3.83 47.87 18.80
C VAL A 29 3.12 48.03 17.47
N VAL A 30 1.80 47.88 17.46
CA VAL A 30 0.92 48.13 16.32
C VAL A 30 -0.08 49.21 16.67
N GLU A 31 -0.56 49.92 15.66
CA GLU A 31 -1.68 50.84 15.82
C GLU A 31 -2.99 50.08 15.66
N LEU A 32 -3.74 49.94 16.75
CA LEU A 32 -5.04 49.28 16.77
C LEU A 32 -6.06 50.28 17.32
N TYR A 33 -7.14 50.50 16.57
CA TYR A 33 -8.21 51.43 16.95
C TYR A 33 -7.72 52.86 17.26
N GLY A 34 -6.68 53.34 16.55
CA GLY A 34 -6.11 54.68 16.72
C GLY A 34 -5.20 54.85 17.94
N CYS A 35 -4.82 53.77 18.61
CA CYS A 35 -3.90 53.76 19.74
C CYS A 35 -2.70 52.85 19.47
N LYS A 36 -1.52 53.25 19.96
CA LYS A 36 -0.33 52.38 19.96
C LYS A 36 -0.51 51.28 21.00
N THR A 37 -0.71 50.06 20.54
CA THR A 37 -0.91 48.86 21.36
C THR A 37 0.30 47.95 21.26
N ARG A 38 0.82 47.53 22.42
CA ARG A 38 1.83 46.46 22.47
C ARG A 38 1.13 45.12 22.27
N VAL A 39 1.52 44.40 21.22
CA VAL A 39 1.02 43.06 20.89
C VAL A 39 2.14 42.05 21.10
N THR A 40 1.79 40.89 21.67
CA THR A 40 2.71 39.78 21.88
C THR A 40 2.23 38.59 21.05
N GLU A 41 3.08 38.07 20.18
CA GLU A 41 2.77 36.93 19.33
C GLU A 41 3.06 35.62 20.07
N VAL A 42 2.00 34.91 20.44
CA VAL A 42 2.09 33.67 21.21
C VAL A 42 1.87 32.47 20.27
N PRO A 43 2.85 31.57 20.09
CA PRO A 43 2.62 30.35 19.34
C PRO A 43 1.75 29.39 20.15
N VAL A 44 0.70 28.87 19.53
CA VAL A 44 -0.27 27.95 20.15
C VAL A 44 -0.22 26.60 19.43
N LEU A 45 -0.24 25.51 20.20
CA LEU A 45 -0.36 24.16 19.62
C LEU A 45 -1.81 23.93 19.17
N THR A 46 -2.05 23.88 17.86
CA THR A 46 -3.38 23.61 17.30
C THR A 46 -3.50 22.16 16.84
N CYS A 47 -4.73 21.70 16.63
CA CYS A 47 -4.99 20.38 16.04
C CYS A 47 -4.31 20.22 14.67
N GLU A 48 -4.31 21.26 13.83
CA GLU A 48 -3.60 21.26 12.55
C GLU A 48 -2.09 21.10 12.72
N GLY A 49 -1.52 21.77 13.73
CA GLY A 49 -0.10 21.62 14.06
C GLY A 49 0.26 20.18 14.41
N VAL A 50 -0.56 19.55 15.25
CA VAL A 50 -0.39 18.14 15.63
C VAL A 50 -0.57 17.21 14.43
N TRP A 51 -1.60 17.42 13.60
CA TRP A 51 -1.79 16.61 12.38
C TRP A 51 -0.63 16.72 11.40
N ARG A 52 -0.02 17.91 11.25
CA ARG A 52 1.16 18.09 10.39
C ARG A 52 2.35 17.27 10.88
N VAL A 53 2.55 17.16 12.19
CA VAL A 53 3.62 16.35 12.78
C VAL A 53 3.43 14.89 12.41
N PHE A 54 2.26 14.31 12.72
CA PHE A 54 2.01 12.89 12.47
C PHE A 54 1.85 12.55 10.99
N GLN A 55 1.33 13.47 10.17
CA GLN A 55 1.31 13.30 8.71
C GLN A 55 2.74 13.25 8.17
N ARG A 56 3.63 14.13 8.64
CA ARG A 56 5.04 14.13 8.25
C ARG A 56 5.77 12.87 8.70
N GLU A 57 5.43 12.31 9.86
CA GLU A 57 5.99 11.01 10.28
C GLU A 57 5.65 9.90 9.28
N ALA A 58 4.41 9.84 8.79
CA ALA A 58 4.03 8.89 7.73
C ALA A 58 4.73 9.20 6.41
N GLU A 59 4.77 10.47 6.00
CA GLU A 59 5.43 10.89 4.77
C GLU A 59 6.92 10.52 4.77
N GLU A 60 7.63 10.68 5.88
CA GLU A 60 9.05 10.34 5.99
C GLU A 60 9.33 8.84 5.77
N VAL A 61 8.34 7.96 5.97
CA VAL A 61 8.47 6.52 5.70
C VAL A 61 8.48 6.23 4.19
N VAL A 62 7.65 6.94 3.41
CA VAL A 62 7.47 6.69 1.97
C VAL A 62 8.18 7.71 1.09
N ALA A 63 8.57 8.84 1.66
CA ALA A 63 9.18 9.99 1.01
C ALA A 63 10.22 10.65 1.93
N PRO A 64 11.30 9.93 2.31
CA PRO A 64 12.32 10.46 3.20
C PRO A 64 12.93 11.75 2.62
N GLY A 65 13.09 12.77 3.47
CA GLY A 65 13.53 14.10 3.03
C GLY A 65 12.56 14.82 2.09
N GLY A 66 11.29 14.36 2.00
CA GLY A 66 10.26 14.93 1.12
C GLY A 66 10.30 14.43 -0.33
N ILE A 67 11.13 13.44 -0.65
CA ILE A 67 11.23 12.85 -1.99
C ILE A 67 10.65 11.45 -1.95
N LEU A 68 9.56 11.21 -2.68
CA LEU A 68 8.91 9.89 -2.76
C LEU A 68 9.93 8.83 -3.19
N ILE A 69 9.99 7.71 -2.47
CA ILE A 69 10.78 6.54 -2.86
C ILE A 69 10.30 6.12 -4.24
N ALA A 70 11.19 6.23 -5.23
CA ALA A 70 10.83 6.07 -6.63
C ALA A 70 10.39 4.65 -6.94
N ASP A 71 11.13 3.64 -6.44
CA ASP A 71 10.80 2.22 -6.58
C ASP A 71 9.61 1.83 -5.70
N PRO A 72 8.45 1.46 -6.28
CA PRO A 72 7.31 0.94 -5.52
C PRO A 72 7.58 -0.28 -4.65
N ILE A 73 8.52 -1.15 -5.02
CA ILE A 73 8.86 -2.34 -4.21
C ILE A 73 9.60 -1.91 -2.94
N GLU A 74 10.61 -1.05 -3.06
CA GLU A 74 11.29 -0.44 -1.92
C GLU A 74 10.31 0.34 -1.04
N ARG A 75 9.43 1.15 -1.64
CA ARG A 75 8.40 1.90 -0.92
C ARG A 75 7.44 0.99 -0.17
N ASN A 76 7.01 -0.12 -0.79
CA ASN A 76 6.15 -1.12 -0.14
C ASN A 76 6.85 -1.79 1.05
N ARG A 77 8.14 -2.13 0.93
CA ARG A 77 8.95 -2.65 2.05
C ARG A 77 9.01 -1.66 3.21
N ALA A 78 9.13 -0.37 2.95
CA ALA A 78 9.09 0.64 4.02
C ALA A 78 7.72 0.67 4.73
N ILE A 79 6.63 0.59 3.96
CA ILE A 79 5.24 0.59 4.46
C ILE A 79 4.95 -0.64 5.32
N ASN A 80 5.21 -1.85 4.80
CA ASN A 80 4.88 -3.08 5.52
C ASN A 80 5.71 -3.20 6.82
N ALA A 81 6.97 -2.77 6.80
CA ALA A 81 7.82 -2.73 7.97
C ALA A 81 7.33 -1.70 9.00
N ALA A 82 6.79 -0.57 8.56
CA ALA A 82 6.19 0.43 9.45
C ALA A 82 4.93 -0.10 10.15
N TYR A 83 4.05 -0.79 9.44
CA TYR A 83 2.90 -1.46 10.06
C TYR A 83 3.30 -2.57 11.03
N ALA A 84 4.30 -3.37 10.68
CA ALA A 84 4.83 -4.40 11.57
C ALA A 84 5.39 -3.81 12.87
N ARG A 85 6.19 -2.73 12.77
CA ARG A 85 6.69 -2.00 13.94
C ARG A 85 5.57 -1.40 14.78
N LEU A 86 4.51 -0.89 14.14
CA LEU A 86 3.34 -0.32 14.80
C LEU A 86 2.66 -1.35 15.72
N TRP A 87 2.44 -2.56 15.21
CA TRP A 87 1.86 -3.66 16.00
C TRP A 87 2.81 -4.19 17.08
N LEU A 88 4.10 -4.37 16.77
CA LEU A 88 5.10 -4.82 17.75
C LEU A 88 5.22 -3.85 18.94
N HIS A 89 4.98 -2.56 18.71
CA HIS A 89 4.99 -1.54 19.75
C HIS A 89 3.68 -1.47 20.56
N GLU A 90 2.53 -1.68 19.90
CA GLU A 90 1.22 -1.66 20.54
C GLU A 90 0.36 -2.82 19.99
N PRO A 91 0.37 -3.99 20.64
CA PRO A 91 -0.33 -5.19 20.14
C PRO A 91 -1.85 -5.05 20.02
N ARG A 92 -2.45 -4.05 20.69
CA ARG A 92 -3.88 -3.71 20.51
C ARG A 92 -4.19 -3.22 19.09
N PHE A 93 -3.20 -2.74 18.33
CA PHE A 93 -3.35 -2.38 16.93
C PHE A 93 -3.33 -3.62 16.01
N GLN A 94 -4.16 -4.63 16.30
CA GLN A 94 -4.21 -5.85 15.49
C GLN A 94 -4.46 -5.57 14.00
N TRP A 95 -5.22 -4.52 13.67
CA TRP A 95 -5.39 -4.10 12.27
C TRP A 95 -4.04 -3.75 11.62
N ALA A 96 -3.13 -3.09 12.32
CA ALA A 96 -1.79 -2.80 11.81
C ALA A 96 -0.96 -4.08 11.62
N GLY A 97 -1.11 -5.05 12.52
CA GLY A 97 -0.47 -6.36 12.38
C GLY A 97 -0.96 -7.09 11.11
N LEU A 98 -2.28 -7.11 10.89
CA LEU A 98 -2.88 -7.65 9.68
C LEU A 98 -2.46 -6.87 8.41
N ALA A 99 -2.44 -5.54 8.49
CA ALA A 99 -2.02 -4.65 7.41
C ALA A 99 -0.56 -4.86 7.01
N ALA A 100 0.31 -5.26 7.93
CA ALA A 100 1.69 -5.63 7.62
C ALA A 100 1.74 -6.83 6.65
N PHE A 101 0.94 -7.88 6.90
CA PHE A 101 0.83 -9.02 6.00
C PHE A 101 0.14 -8.67 4.68
N ALA A 102 -0.93 -7.86 4.72
CA ALA A 102 -1.65 -7.44 3.52
C ALA A 102 -0.76 -6.57 2.61
N SER A 103 -0.07 -5.59 3.17
CA SER A 103 0.91 -4.78 2.43
C SER A 103 2.08 -5.63 1.94
N LYS A 104 2.54 -6.64 2.69
CA LYS A 104 3.55 -7.59 2.21
C LYS A 104 3.05 -8.34 0.97
N GLN A 105 1.82 -8.83 0.99
CA GLN A 105 1.23 -9.51 -0.16
C GLN A 105 1.13 -8.59 -1.37
N VAL A 106 0.83 -7.30 -1.16
CA VAL A 106 0.92 -6.28 -2.21
C VAL A 106 2.36 -6.22 -2.77
N GLY A 107 3.38 -6.23 -1.93
CA GLY A 107 4.78 -6.27 -2.36
C GLY A 107 5.12 -7.49 -3.23
N CYS A 108 4.59 -8.66 -2.88
CA CYS A 108 4.73 -9.87 -3.70
C CYS A 108 4.05 -9.73 -5.07
N GLY A 109 2.88 -9.09 -5.13
CA GLY A 109 2.21 -8.78 -6.39
C GLY A 109 2.99 -7.77 -7.25
N LEU A 110 3.64 -6.78 -6.62
CA LEU A 110 4.54 -5.85 -7.32
C LEU A 110 5.74 -6.57 -7.93
N LEU A 111 6.38 -7.48 -7.18
CA LEU A 111 7.47 -8.32 -7.68
C LEU A 111 7.03 -9.17 -8.87
N HIS A 112 5.85 -9.79 -8.78
CA HIS A 112 5.31 -10.56 -9.88
C HIS A 112 5.07 -9.70 -11.13
N ALA A 113 4.41 -8.56 -10.98
CA ALA A 113 4.09 -7.69 -12.11
C ALA A 113 5.36 -7.19 -12.80
N ALA A 114 6.35 -6.71 -12.02
CA ALA A 114 7.64 -6.30 -12.56
C ALA A 114 8.37 -7.45 -13.27
N GLY A 115 8.47 -8.62 -12.62
CA GLY A 115 9.09 -9.80 -13.23
C GLY A 115 8.38 -10.29 -14.50
N SER A 116 7.06 -10.08 -14.60
CA SER A 116 6.31 -10.39 -15.83
C SER A 116 6.61 -9.42 -16.96
N VAL A 117 6.75 -8.12 -16.66
CA VAL A 117 7.17 -7.12 -17.65
C VAL A 117 8.56 -7.44 -18.21
N ASP A 118 9.50 -7.76 -17.32
CA ASP A 118 10.88 -8.13 -17.67
C ASP A 118 10.93 -9.44 -18.47
N GLY A 119 10.17 -10.45 -18.04
CA GLY A 119 10.07 -11.73 -18.74
C GLY A 119 9.55 -11.60 -20.18
N VAL A 120 8.50 -10.80 -20.37
CA VAL A 120 7.97 -10.50 -21.71
C VAL A 120 9.00 -9.75 -22.57
N GLN A 121 9.72 -8.78 -22.00
CA GLN A 121 10.75 -8.05 -22.74
C GLN A 121 11.91 -8.96 -23.15
N ALA A 122 12.36 -9.84 -22.25
CA ALA A 122 13.44 -10.77 -22.51
C ALA A 122 13.09 -11.77 -23.63
N GLU A 123 11.85 -12.30 -23.65
CA GLU A 123 11.36 -13.14 -24.74
C GLU A 123 11.35 -12.37 -26.07
N TYR A 124 10.84 -11.14 -26.08
CA TYR A 124 10.81 -10.30 -27.28
C TYR A 124 12.21 -10.03 -27.84
N ASP A 125 13.15 -9.61 -27.00
CA ASP A 125 14.52 -9.29 -27.40
C ASP A 125 15.26 -10.53 -27.92
N ALA A 126 14.99 -11.71 -27.35
CA ALA A 126 15.52 -12.98 -27.86
C ALA A 126 14.89 -13.34 -29.22
N GLY A 127 13.59 -13.11 -29.40
CA GLY A 127 12.90 -13.28 -30.68
C GLY A 127 13.43 -12.36 -31.78
N GLN A 128 13.69 -11.08 -31.48
CA GLN A 128 14.28 -10.13 -32.43
C GLN A 128 15.70 -10.55 -32.86
N ARG A 129 16.51 -11.05 -31.93
CA ARG A 129 17.85 -11.60 -32.24
C ARG A 129 17.75 -12.82 -33.15
N LEU A 130 16.78 -13.72 -32.91
CA LEU A 130 16.52 -14.87 -33.77
C LEU A 130 16.15 -14.47 -35.19
N LEU A 131 15.30 -13.44 -35.34
CA LEU A 131 14.92 -12.86 -36.62
C LEU A 131 16.09 -12.24 -37.38
N ALA A 132 16.92 -11.45 -36.69
CA ALA A 132 18.05 -10.76 -37.31
C ALA A 132 19.16 -11.70 -37.79
N GLY A 133 19.32 -12.87 -37.14
CA GLY A 133 20.36 -13.85 -37.44
C GLY A 133 19.99 -14.92 -38.48
N SER A 134 18.78 -14.90 -39.04
CA SER A 134 18.25 -16.02 -39.84
C SER A 134 17.62 -15.53 -41.15
N SER A 135 17.58 -16.38 -42.20
CA SER A 135 16.75 -16.16 -43.40
C SER A 135 15.29 -16.45 -43.08
N VAL A 136 14.64 -15.56 -42.33
CA VAL A 136 13.28 -15.78 -41.82
C VAL A 136 12.22 -15.38 -42.85
N SER A 137 11.26 -16.27 -43.09
CA SER A 137 9.96 -15.89 -43.64
C SER A 137 8.98 -15.70 -42.47
N SER A 138 8.53 -14.46 -42.27
CA SER A 138 7.45 -14.15 -41.33
C SER A 138 6.14 -14.70 -41.88
N SER A 139 5.36 -15.38 -41.05
CA SER A 139 4.02 -15.85 -41.43
C SER A 139 2.99 -14.71 -41.52
N GLY A 140 3.42 -13.46 -41.28
CA GLY A 140 2.55 -12.28 -41.17
C GLY A 140 1.86 -12.12 -39.81
N ILE A 141 2.08 -13.05 -38.88
CA ILE A 141 1.55 -13.03 -37.50
C ILE A 141 2.72 -12.72 -36.54
N PRO A 142 2.66 -11.63 -35.76
CA PRO A 142 3.68 -11.31 -34.75
C PRO A 142 3.89 -12.47 -33.76
N GLY A 143 5.13 -12.93 -33.59
CA GLY A 143 5.48 -14.06 -32.73
C GLY A 143 5.43 -15.46 -33.38
N VAL A 144 5.13 -15.57 -34.69
CA VAL A 144 5.07 -16.85 -35.41
C VAL A 144 6.02 -16.86 -36.61
N TYR A 145 7.08 -17.66 -36.53
CA TYR A 145 8.21 -17.63 -37.48
C TYR A 145 8.41 -18.98 -38.17
N THR A 146 8.67 -18.98 -39.49
CA THR A 146 9.08 -20.17 -40.26
C THR A 146 10.53 -20.00 -40.69
N ILE A 147 11.44 -20.85 -40.18
CA ILE A 147 12.90 -20.62 -40.24
C ILE A 147 13.61 -21.79 -40.94
N SER A 148 14.42 -21.50 -41.98
CA SER A 148 15.08 -22.52 -42.81
C SER A 148 16.55 -22.79 -42.48
N ASP A 149 17.28 -21.85 -41.85
CA ASP A 149 18.65 -22.05 -41.37
C ASP A 149 18.81 -21.34 -40.01
N MET A 150 18.95 -22.09 -38.92
CA MET A 150 19.05 -21.53 -37.56
C MET A 150 20.45 -21.67 -36.98
N ASP A 151 20.97 -20.58 -36.43
CA ASP A 151 21.98 -20.67 -35.38
C ASP A 151 21.36 -21.36 -34.14
N LYS A 152 21.84 -22.56 -33.83
CA LYS A 152 21.33 -23.39 -32.72
C LYS A 152 21.47 -22.69 -31.37
N GLN A 153 22.42 -21.77 -31.22
CA GLN A 153 22.57 -21.03 -29.97
C GLN A 153 21.44 -20.01 -29.81
N THR A 154 21.18 -19.18 -30.83
CA THR A 154 20.12 -18.17 -30.80
C THR A 154 18.72 -18.79 -30.59
N LEU A 155 18.46 -19.99 -31.13
CA LEU A 155 17.23 -20.73 -30.86
C LEU A 155 17.11 -21.18 -29.39
N ARG A 156 18.20 -21.70 -28.80
CA ARG A 156 18.22 -22.10 -27.39
C ARG A 156 17.98 -20.91 -26.48
N ASP A 157 18.60 -19.76 -26.78
CA ASP A 157 18.43 -18.54 -26.02
C ASP A 157 16.97 -18.05 -26.06
N TYR A 158 16.32 -18.11 -27.22
CA TYR A 158 14.89 -17.80 -27.36
C TYR A 158 14.01 -18.77 -26.57
N GLN A 159 14.24 -20.08 -26.69
CA GLN A 159 13.49 -21.10 -25.94
C GLN A 159 13.64 -20.89 -24.43
N GLN A 160 14.86 -20.62 -23.95
CA GLN A 160 15.11 -20.35 -22.55
C GLN A 160 14.40 -19.08 -22.06
N ALA A 161 14.40 -18.00 -22.86
CA ALA A 161 13.69 -16.77 -22.53
C ALA A 161 12.17 -16.98 -22.47
N LYS A 162 11.63 -17.73 -23.42
CA LYS A 162 10.21 -18.13 -23.45
C LYS A 162 9.82 -19.00 -22.26
N ASP A 163 10.65 -19.98 -21.90
CA ASP A 163 10.39 -20.88 -20.77
C ASP A 163 10.50 -20.14 -19.42
N SER A 164 11.26 -19.04 -19.38
CA SER A 164 11.42 -18.18 -18.20
C SER A 164 10.37 -17.06 -18.13
N ASN A 165 9.65 -16.79 -19.22
CA ASN A 165 8.54 -15.83 -19.24
C ASN A 165 7.32 -16.47 -18.55
N PRO A 166 6.78 -15.88 -17.47
CA PRO A 166 5.57 -16.42 -16.82
C PRO A 166 4.32 -16.33 -17.71
N VAL A 167 4.35 -15.53 -18.78
CA VAL A 167 3.22 -15.23 -19.67
C VAL A 167 3.60 -15.31 -21.16
N PRO A 168 4.06 -16.46 -21.66
CA PRO A 168 4.49 -16.60 -23.04
C PRO A 168 3.28 -16.41 -23.95
N SER A 169 3.22 -15.28 -24.64
CA SER A 169 2.09 -14.84 -25.45
C SER A 169 2.58 -14.09 -26.69
N PRO A 170 1.78 -14.03 -27.77
CA PRO A 170 2.12 -13.21 -28.92
C PRO A 170 2.38 -11.77 -28.47
N ASP A 171 3.55 -11.24 -28.81
CA ASP A 171 3.90 -9.86 -28.50
C ASP A 171 3.13 -8.92 -29.44
N ILE A 172 2.01 -8.39 -28.94
CA ILE A 172 1.16 -7.44 -29.63
C ILE A 172 1.53 -6.04 -29.14
N ARG A 173 2.09 -5.22 -30.03
CA ARG A 173 2.44 -3.81 -29.79
C ARG A 173 1.56 -2.92 -30.67
N LEU A 174 0.96 -1.89 -30.06
CA LEU A 174 0.27 -0.84 -30.83
C LEU A 174 1.30 0.08 -31.49
N GLU A 175 0.93 0.68 -32.62
CA GLU A 175 1.83 1.56 -33.36
C GLU A 175 2.27 2.76 -32.50
N GLY A 176 3.59 2.96 -32.37
CA GLY A 176 4.19 4.01 -31.55
C GLY A 176 4.44 3.64 -30.09
N GLU A 177 3.97 2.47 -29.62
CA GLU A 177 4.16 2.03 -28.23
C GLU A 177 5.46 1.21 -28.06
N SER A 178 6.19 1.50 -26.97
CA SER A 178 7.43 0.80 -26.62
C SER A 178 7.19 -0.49 -25.83
N LEU A 179 5.98 -0.71 -25.30
CA LEU A 179 5.59 -1.88 -24.51
C LEU A 179 4.49 -2.67 -25.22
N SER A 180 4.52 -3.99 -25.08
CA SER A 180 3.42 -4.87 -25.50
C SER A 180 2.15 -4.59 -24.70
N LEU A 181 0.99 -4.95 -25.26
CA LEU A 181 -0.28 -4.88 -24.54
C LEU A 181 -0.23 -5.62 -23.19
N MET A 182 0.46 -6.75 -23.13
CA MET A 182 0.63 -7.52 -21.89
C MET A 182 1.51 -6.78 -20.88
N GLN A 183 2.63 -6.19 -21.33
CA GLN A 183 3.49 -5.37 -20.46
C GLN A 183 2.73 -4.16 -19.91
N GLN A 184 1.93 -3.48 -20.73
CA GLN A 184 1.09 -2.36 -20.29
C GLN A 184 0.08 -2.77 -19.22
N GLN A 185 -0.52 -3.97 -19.33
CA GLN A 185 -1.45 -4.49 -18.33
C GLN A 185 -0.77 -4.76 -16.98
N PHE A 186 0.39 -5.42 -16.98
CA PHE A 186 1.17 -5.65 -15.76
C PHE A 186 1.68 -4.35 -15.15
N GLN A 187 2.12 -3.40 -15.99
CA GLN A 187 2.53 -2.07 -15.56
C GLN A 187 1.38 -1.33 -14.87
N HIS A 188 0.15 -1.41 -15.41
CA HIS A 188 -1.03 -0.82 -14.79
C HIS A 188 -1.34 -1.44 -13.43
N VAL A 189 -1.30 -2.77 -13.30
CA VAL A 189 -1.49 -3.45 -12.01
C VAL A 189 -0.42 -3.01 -11.01
N TYR A 190 0.84 -2.94 -11.45
CA TYR A 190 1.97 -2.51 -10.64
C TYR A 190 1.76 -1.08 -10.09
N GLU A 191 1.37 -0.14 -10.95
CA GLU A 191 1.11 1.25 -10.57
C GLU A 191 -0.09 1.37 -9.63
N MET A 192 -1.19 0.68 -9.89
CA MET A 192 -2.39 0.74 -9.07
C MET A 192 -2.18 0.10 -7.69
N MET A 193 -1.47 -1.02 -7.61
CA MET A 193 -1.11 -1.65 -6.34
C MET A 193 -0.21 -0.73 -5.50
N ALA A 194 0.76 -0.08 -6.15
CA ALA A 194 1.64 0.89 -5.53
C ALA A 194 0.89 2.14 -5.02
N LEU A 195 -0.03 2.67 -5.84
CA LEU A 195 -0.89 3.82 -5.51
C LEU A 195 -1.80 3.52 -4.32
N GLY A 196 -2.52 2.40 -4.36
CA GLY A 196 -3.45 1.99 -3.31
C GLY A 196 -2.75 1.82 -1.97
N ASN A 197 -1.61 1.12 -1.95
CA ASN A 197 -0.87 0.86 -0.71
C ASN A 197 -0.27 2.13 -0.12
N THR A 198 0.28 3.01 -0.96
CA THR A 198 0.87 4.29 -0.51
C THR A 198 -0.23 5.23 0.02
N THR A 199 -1.35 5.33 -0.68
CA THR A 199 -2.50 6.16 -0.26
C THR A 199 -3.08 5.68 1.06
N LEU A 200 -3.28 4.36 1.21
CA LEU A 200 -3.80 3.78 2.45
C LEU A 200 -2.86 4.02 3.63
N PHE A 201 -1.55 3.85 3.42
CA PHE A 201 -0.56 4.09 4.47
C PHE A 201 -0.57 5.54 4.96
N LEU A 202 -0.57 6.50 4.02
CA LEU A 202 -0.62 7.93 4.31
C LEU A 202 -1.94 8.35 4.98
N ASP A 203 -3.00 7.55 4.84
CA ASP A 203 -4.24 7.76 5.56
C ASP A 203 -4.20 7.19 6.99
N ILE A 204 -3.87 5.91 7.15
CA ILE A 204 -4.09 5.18 8.40
C ILE A 204 -2.95 5.36 9.42
N PHE A 205 -1.70 5.44 8.97
CA PHE A 205 -0.56 5.54 9.89
C PHE A 205 -0.63 6.79 10.79
N PRO A 206 -0.89 8.01 10.26
CA PRO A 206 -1.02 9.22 11.08
C PRO A 206 -2.12 9.13 12.14
N LEU A 207 -3.21 8.40 11.85
CA LEU A 207 -4.32 8.21 12.81
C LEU A 207 -3.84 7.42 14.04
N HIS A 208 -3.10 6.33 13.82
CA HIS A 208 -2.55 5.50 14.89
C HIS A 208 -1.45 6.23 15.66
N ALA A 209 -0.59 6.98 14.98
CA ALA A 209 0.42 7.81 15.62
C ALA A 209 -0.20 8.88 16.53
N PHE A 210 -1.21 9.60 16.01
CA PHE A 210 -1.96 10.58 16.79
C PHE A 210 -2.58 9.92 18.02
N TYR A 211 -3.36 8.85 17.84
CA TYR A 211 -4.01 8.15 18.94
C TYR A 211 -3.02 7.69 20.00
N LYS A 212 -1.89 7.08 19.59
CA LYS A 212 -0.90 6.56 20.53
C LYS A 212 -0.22 7.67 21.34
N LYS A 213 0.04 8.82 20.72
CA LYS A 213 0.81 9.91 21.33
C LYS A 213 -0.04 10.93 22.10
N ARG A 214 -1.27 11.16 21.65
CA ARG A 214 -2.17 12.21 22.16
C ARG A 214 -3.43 11.66 22.82
N GLY A 215 -3.68 10.36 22.68
CA GLY A 215 -4.85 9.70 23.24
C GLY A 215 -6.13 9.94 22.45
N PHE A 216 -7.17 9.17 22.82
CA PHE A 216 -8.44 9.19 22.11
C PHE A 216 -9.21 10.51 22.23
N ALA A 217 -9.14 11.17 23.39
CA ALA A 217 -9.88 12.41 23.64
C ALA A 217 -9.43 13.55 22.71
N GLU A 218 -8.12 13.74 22.55
CA GLU A 218 -7.60 14.72 21.60
C GLU A 218 -7.84 14.28 20.15
N LEU A 219 -7.70 13.00 19.83
CA LEU A 219 -8.00 12.51 18.47
C LEU A 219 -9.44 12.85 18.09
N LYS A 220 -10.40 12.56 18.98
CA LYS A 220 -11.83 12.86 18.78
C LYS A 220 -12.08 14.35 18.56
N THR A 221 -11.34 15.19 19.28
CA THR A 221 -11.41 16.66 19.15
C THR A 221 -10.83 17.13 17.81
N CYS A 222 -9.69 16.57 17.40
CA CYS A 222 -8.91 17.07 16.27
C CYS A 222 -9.24 16.40 14.93
N LEU A 223 -9.88 15.25 14.88
CA LEU A 223 -10.04 14.48 13.63
C LEU A 223 -10.67 15.29 12.49
N LYS A 224 -11.67 16.13 12.79
CA LYS A 224 -12.35 16.94 11.78
C LYS A 224 -11.46 18.00 11.13
N THR A 225 -10.42 18.46 11.82
CA THR A 225 -9.50 19.46 11.28
C THR A 225 -8.37 18.84 10.47
N ARG A 226 -8.25 17.50 10.41
CA ARG A 226 -7.21 16.85 9.60
C ARG A 226 -7.25 17.31 8.15
N ALA A 227 -8.44 17.42 7.54
CA ALA A 227 -8.56 17.88 6.15
C ALA A 227 -7.95 19.28 5.90
N SER A 228 -7.90 20.17 6.91
CA SER A 228 -7.44 21.55 6.73
C SER A 228 -5.91 21.68 6.61
N ILE A 229 -5.15 20.60 6.87
CA ILE A 229 -3.69 20.66 6.69
C ILE A 229 -3.27 20.58 5.22
N TYR A 230 -4.14 20.09 4.33
CA TYR A 230 -3.90 19.99 2.89
C TYR A 230 -3.84 21.37 2.22
N GLY A 231 -3.03 21.50 1.17
CA GLY A 231 -2.90 22.75 0.40
C GLY A 231 -2.08 23.85 1.07
N HIS A 232 -1.44 23.57 2.21
CA HIS A 232 -0.61 24.56 2.89
C HIS A 232 0.70 24.83 2.14
N PRO A 233 1.04 26.09 1.80
CA PRO A 233 2.13 26.40 0.88
C PRO A 233 3.52 26.03 1.43
N LYS A 234 3.71 26.12 2.75
CA LYS A 234 5.00 25.78 3.39
C LYS A 234 5.13 24.31 3.77
N PHE A 235 3.99 23.61 3.88
CA PHE A 235 3.93 22.27 4.45
C PHE A 235 2.93 21.45 3.63
N PRO A 236 3.25 21.19 2.34
CA PRO A 236 2.39 20.41 1.48
C PRO A 236 2.24 19.01 2.06
N VAL A 237 1.08 18.40 1.81
CA VAL A 237 0.79 17.01 2.17
C VAL A 237 0.99 16.16 0.92
N LEU A 238 1.75 15.08 1.05
CA LEU A 238 1.86 14.06 0.01
C LEU A 238 0.54 13.28 -0.05
N TRP A 239 -0.14 13.36 -1.18
CA TRP A 239 -1.42 12.67 -1.39
C TRP A 239 -1.53 12.15 -2.82
N PRO A 240 -0.96 10.97 -3.13
CA PRO A 240 -0.68 10.53 -4.50
C PRO A 240 -1.94 10.27 -5.33
N VAL A 241 -3.05 9.88 -4.70
CA VAL A 241 -4.34 9.68 -5.38
C VAL A 241 -5.01 11.00 -5.83
N GLY A 242 -4.55 12.14 -5.32
CA GLY A 242 -5.08 13.45 -5.67
C GLY A 242 -6.44 13.77 -5.02
N GLN A 243 -6.77 15.08 -4.93
CA GLN A 243 -7.99 15.55 -4.27
C GLN A 243 -9.28 15.29 -5.05
N GLU A 244 -9.17 15.15 -6.37
CA GLU A 244 -10.32 14.95 -7.26
C GLU A 244 -10.91 13.55 -7.07
N ILE A 245 -10.06 12.54 -6.94
CA ILE A 245 -10.44 11.14 -6.73
C ILE A 245 -10.81 10.92 -5.26
N LEU A 246 -9.93 11.30 -4.32
CA LEU A 246 -10.15 11.11 -2.89
C LEU A 246 -9.69 12.32 -2.09
N ARG A 247 -10.65 13.05 -1.49
CA ARG A 247 -10.33 14.19 -0.63
C ARG A 247 -9.53 13.77 0.61
N PHE A 248 -8.44 14.48 0.86
CA PHE A 248 -7.56 14.19 1.99
C PHE A 248 -8.25 14.45 3.34
N GLY A 249 -7.96 13.59 4.32
CA GLY A 249 -8.26 13.85 5.74
C GLY A 249 -9.75 13.91 6.08
N LYS A 250 -10.62 13.34 5.22
CA LYS A 250 -12.06 13.29 5.48
C LYS A 250 -12.34 12.48 6.76
N SER A 251 -13.08 13.08 7.69
CA SER A 251 -13.41 12.46 8.97
C SER A 251 -14.57 11.47 8.84
N TYR A 252 -14.25 10.20 8.59
CA TYR A 252 -15.21 9.10 8.59
C TYR A 252 -15.54 8.63 10.01
N SER A 253 -16.78 8.22 10.25
CA SER A 253 -17.25 7.80 11.58
C SER A 253 -16.57 6.51 12.07
N GLU A 254 -16.20 5.66 11.13
CA GLU A 254 -15.52 4.39 11.29
C GLU A 254 -14.18 4.57 12.01
N ILE A 255 -13.45 5.67 11.75
CA ILE A 255 -12.18 5.98 12.41
C ILE A 255 -12.36 6.08 13.92
N LEU A 256 -13.29 6.93 14.37
CA LEU A 256 -13.53 7.13 15.80
C LEU A 256 -14.10 5.88 16.46
N ARG A 257 -15.01 5.16 15.77
CA ARG A 257 -15.57 3.90 16.27
C ARG A 257 -14.52 2.81 16.42
N ALA A 258 -13.51 2.78 15.55
CA ALA A 258 -12.41 1.81 15.66
C ALA A 258 -11.58 2.07 16.91
N PHE A 259 -11.16 3.32 17.14
CA PHE A 259 -10.41 3.67 18.35
C PHE A 259 -11.25 3.56 19.63
N GLU A 260 -12.55 3.87 19.57
CA GLU A 260 -13.48 3.65 20.69
C GLU A 260 -13.58 2.17 21.07
N ALA A 261 -13.58 1.27 20.08
CA ALA A 261 -13.54 -0.16 20.33
C ALA A 261 -12.21 -0.61 20.97
N ILE A 262 -11.07 0.01 20.60
CA ILE A 262 -9.78 -0.22 21.30
C ILE A 262 -9.86 0.21 22.77
N GLU A 263 -10.44 1.37 23.06
CA GLU A 263 -10.62 1.85 24.45
C GLU A 263 -11.53 0.91 25.26
N ALA A 264 -12.55 0.33 24.62
CA ALA A 264 -13.46 -0.63 25.23
C ALA A 264 -12.86 -2.05 25.37
N GLY A 265 -11.68 -2.31 24.79
CA GLY A 265 -11.05 -3.63 24.76
C GLY A 265 -11.63 -4.59 23.71
N ASP A 266 -12.52 -4.12 22.83
CA ASP A 266 -13.08 -4.90 21.72
C ASP A 266 -12.21 -4.76 20.48
N ILE A 267 -11.11 -5.51 20.45
CA ILE A 267 -10.12 -5.43 19.37
C ILE A 267 -10.68 -5.96 18.05
N ALA A 268 -11.53 -6.99 18.07
CA ALA A 268 -12.14 -7.54 16.86
C ALA A 268 -13.06 -6.50 16.19
N GLU A 269 -13.88 -5.79 16.97
CA GLU A 269 -14.71 -4.71 16.43
C GLU A 269 -13.84 -3.54 15.93
N SER A 270 -12.74 -3.21 16.62
CA SER A 270 -11.79 -2.22 16.12
C SER A 270 -11.24 -2.57 14.73
N VAL A 271 -10.77 -3.81 14.56
CA VAL A 271 -10.25 -4.31 13.27
C VAL A 271 -11.32 -4.23 12.19
N LYS A 272 -12.55 -4.64 12.49
CA LYS A 272 -13.68 -4.55 11.55
C LYS A 272 -13.99 -3.11 11.14
N ARG A 273 -13.92 -2.14 12.06
CA ARG A 273 -14.17 -0.72 11.77
C ARG A 273 -13.04 -0.10 10.93
N PHE A 274 -11.78 -0.41 11.22
CA PHE A 274 -10.67 0.01 10.37
C PHE A 274 -10.74 -0.63 8.99
N ALA A 275 -11.03 -1.93 8.89
CA ALA A 275 -11.23 -2.60 7.61
C ALA A 275 -12.37 -1.95 6.80
N ALA A 276 -13.50 -1.60 7.44
CA ALA A 276 -14.57 -0.89 6.74
C ALA A 276 -14.11 0.49 6.21
N HIS A 277 -13.34 1.24 7.01
CA HIS A 277 -12.79 2.52 6.58
C HIS A 277 -11.81 2.36 5.40
N GLU A 278 -10.81 1.49 5.54
CA GLU A 278 -9.84 1.18 4.50
C GLU A 278 -10.53 0.74 3.21
N GLN A 279 -11.38 -0.28 3.29
CA GLN A 279 -11.88 -0.98 2.10
C GLN A 279 -12.94 -0.17 1.35
N ARG A 280 -13.79 0.59 2.07
CA ARG A 280 -14.89 1.39 1.46
C ARG A 280 -14.50 2.83 1.19
N ASN A 281 -13.80 3.46 2.13
CA ASN A 281 -13.61 4.92 2.07
C ASN A 281 -12.28 5.32 1.45
N ILE A 282 -11.29 4.40 1.43
CA ILE A 282 -9.95 4.66 0.88
C ILE A 282 -9.72 3.85 -0.40
N LEU A 283 -9.67 2.52 -0.32
CA LEU A 283 -9.29 1.67 -1.45
C LEU A 283 -10.35 1.63 -2.56
N GLN A 284 -11.63 1.65 -2.21
CA GLN A 284 -12.70 1.64 -3.23
C GLN A 284 -12.56 2.81 -4.22
N PRO A 285 -12.60 4.08 -3.78
CA PRO A 285 -12.44 5.21 -4.70
C PRO A 285 -11.01 5.33 -5.27
N SER A 286 -9.99 4.86 -4.55
CA SER A 286 -8.60 5.03 -5.00
C SER A 286 -8.21 4.09 -6.14
N ILE A 287 -8.64 2.82 -6.08
CA ILE A 287 -8.18 1.80 -7.02
C ILE A 287 -9.28 0.87 -7.53
N TYR A 288 -10.29 0.53 -6.73
CA TYR A 288 -11.31 -0.46 -7.12
C TYR A 288 -12.49 0.14 -7.90
N GLU A 289 -12.42 1.40 -8.30
CA GLU A 289 -13.29 2.03 -9.31
C GLU A 289 -12.61 2.15 -10.68
N ASP A 290 -11.32 1.82 -10.77
CA ASP A 290 -10.58 1.81 -12.03
C ASP A 290 -10.98 0.60 -12.90
N ARG A 291 -11.58 0.87 -14.06
CA ARG A 291 -12.16 -0.17 -14.93
C ARG A 291 -11.13 -1.17 -15.45
N GLN A 292 -9.91 -0.69 -15.74
CA GLN A 292 -8.85 -1.54 -16.26
C GLN A 292 -8.36 -2.50 -15.18
N LEU A 293 -8.11 -2.00 -13.96
CA LEU A 293 -7.72 -2.83 -12.82
C LEU A 293 -8.80 -3.86 -12.49
N ILE A 294 -10.07 -3.47 -12.45
CA ILE A 294 -11.20 -4.39 -12.21
C ILE A 294 -11.19 -5.53 -13.22
N ALA A 295 -11.07 -5.22 -14.52
CA ALA A 295 -11.03 -6.23 -15.56
C ALA A 295 -9.83 -7.19 -15.40
N LEU A 296 -8.66 -6.66 -15.07
CA LEU A 296 -7.44 -7.45 -14.86
C LEU A 296 -7.53 -8.36 -13.63
N LEU A 297 -8.05 -7.86 -12.51
CA LEU A 297 -8.23 -8.66 -11.29
C LEU A 297 -9.22 -9.80 -11.50
N ARG A 298 -10.35 -9.54 -12.18
CA ARG A 298 -11.34 -10.57 -12.52
C ARG A 298 -10.76 -11.61 -13.50
N GLY A 299 -10.03 -11.15 -14.51
CA GLY A 299 -9.34 -12.04 -15.46
C GLY A 299 -8.32 -12.94 -14.77
N ASN A 300 -7.49 -12.37 -13.89
CA ASN A 300 -6.54 -13.12 -13.07
C ASN A 300 -7.26 -14.15 -12.20
N HIS A 301 -8.31 -13.77 -11.48
CA HIS A 301 -9.02 -14.68 -10.59
C HIS A 301 -9.68 -15.84 -11.35
N ALA A 302 -10.38 -15.54 -12.44
CA ALA A 302 -10.99 -16.57 -13.29
C ALA A 302 -9.93 -17.53 -13.84
N SER A 303 -8.80 -17.01 -14.31
CA SER A 303 -7.69 -17.83 -14.80
C SER A 303 -7.08 -18.73 -13.71
N TYR A 304 -6.84 -18.18 -12.51
CA TYR A 304 -6.32 -18.94 -11.36
C TYR A 304 -7.26 -20.07 -10.95
N VAL A 305 -8.56 -19.79 -10.84
CA VAL A 305 -9.57 -20.75 -10.40
C VAL A 305 -9.83 -21.83 -11.45
N THR A 306 -9.83 -21.48 -12.73
CA THR A 306 -10.12 -22.42 -13.83
C THR A 306 -8.88 -23.16 -14.33
N GLY A 307 -7.68 -22.67 -14.00
CA GLY A 307 -6.42 -23.16 -14.55
C GLY A 307 -6.21 -22.80 -16.02
N PHE A 308 -7.00 -21.87 -16.58
CA PHE A 308 -6.95 -21.48 -17.99
C PHE A 308 -6.97 -19.95 -18.19
N PRO A 309 -5.98 -19.37 -18.90
CA PRO A 309 -4.76 -20.00 -19.41
C PRO A 309 -3.79 -20.42 -18.29
N SER A 310 -3.09 -21.54 -18.47
CA SER A 310 -2.14 -22.07 -17.47
C SER A 310 -0.92 -21.17 -17.29
N GLY A 311 -0.44 -21.01 -16.05
CA GLY A 311 0.86 -20.40 -15.72
C GLY A 311 0.86 -18.88 -15.53
N VAL A 312 -0.22 -18.19 -15.87
CA VAL A 312 -0.29 -16.71 -15.89
C VAL A 312 -0.81 -16.11 -14.58
N ALA A 313 -1.71 -16.83 -13.90
CA ALA A 313 -2.52 -16.25 -12.85
C ALA A 313 -1.97 -16.51 -11.45
N GLN A 314 -2.09 -15.49 -10.60
CA GLN A 314 -1.73 -15.57 -9.19
C GLN A 314 -2.96 -15.78 -8.32
N ALA A 315 -2.76 -16.55 -7.25
CA ALA A 315 -3.74 -16.67 -6.19
C ALA A 315 -4.02 -15.29 -5.57
N ILE A 316 -5.30 -14.94 -5.45
CA ILE A 316 -5.69 -13.84 -4.56
C ILE A 316 -5.77 -14.45 -3.16
N GLU A 317 -4.69 -14.31 -2.41
CA GLU A 317 -4.54 -14.89 -1.07
C GLU A 317 -3.86 -13.91 -0.13
N LEU A 318 -4.03 -14.12 1.17
CA LEU A 318 -3.28 -13.46 2.22
C LEU A 318 -2.55 -14.53 3.05
N THR A 319 -1.23 -14.48 3.04
CA THR A 319 -0.39 -15.41 3.81
C THR A 319 0.15 -14.73 5.06
N LEU A 320 -0.25 -15.23 6.24
CA LEU A 320 0.20 -14.81 7.57
C LEU A 320 1.59 -15.39 7.91
N ALA A 321 2.52 -15.22 6.97
CA ALA A 321 3.93 -15.58 7.04
C ALA A 321 4.76 -14.52 6.32
N SER A 322 6.07 -14.46 6.60
CA SER A 322 6.96 -13.45 6.02
C SER A 322 7.24 -13.68 4.53
N GLN A 323 7.18 -14.92 4.03
CA GLN A 323 7.41 -15.24 2.61
C GLN A 323 6.25 -14.86 1.68
N CYS A 324 6.54 -14.72 0.38
CA CYS A 324 5.53 -14.47 -0.65
C CYS A 324 4.69 -15.69 -1.02
N GLN A 325 5.29 -16.89 -0.99
CA GLN A 325 4.58 -18.13 -1.32
C GLN A 325 3.61 -18.53 -0.22
N GLY A 326 2.43 -19.00 -0.62
CA GLY A 326 1.48 -19.64 0.28
C GLY A 326 2.08 -20.84 1.02
N VAL A 327 1.58 -21.07 2.22
CA VAL A 327 1.88 -22.23 3.07
C VAL A 327 0.62 -23.06 3.33
N GLU A 328 0.79 -24.39 3.40
CA GLU A 328 -0.33 -25.35 3.51
C GLU A 328 -0.78 -25.64 4.96
N ASP A 329 -0.31 -24.87 5.95
CA ASP A 329 -0.59 -25.09 7.37
C ASP A 329 -1.70 -24.19 7.94
N GLY A 330 -2.57 -23.67 7.06
CA GLY A 330 -3.72 -22.84 7.45
C GLY A 330 -3.38 -21.38 7.76
N ARG A 331 -2.17 -20.92 7.47
CA ARG A 331 -1.79 -19.48 7.52
C ARG A 331 -2.09 -18.73 6.23
N THR A 332 -2.48 -19.44 5.17
CA THR A 332 -2.85 -18.86 3.88
C THR A 332 -4.36 -18.81 3.76
N ILE A 333 -4.91 -17.62 3.57
CA ILE A 333 -6.34 -17.39 3.38
C ILE A 333 -6.56 -17.04 1.91
N GLY A 334 -7.28 -17.88 1.16
CA GLY A 334 -7.69 -17.58 -0.21
C GLY A 334 -8.96 -16.73 -0.28
N PHE A 335 -9.07 -15.91 -1.33
CA PHE A 335 -10.26 -15.10 -1.60
C PHE A 335 -11.52 -15.96 -1.82
N GLY A 336 -11.40 -16.98 -2.67
CA GLY A 336 -12.46 -17.93 -2.97
C GLY A 336 -12.09 -18.85 -4.13
N SER A 337 -12.95 -19.84 -4.37
CA SER A 337 -12.83 -20.81 -5.47
C SER A 337 -13.92 -20.63 -6.54
N ASN A 338 -14.71 -19.56 -6.46
CA ASN A 338 -15.70 -19.23 -7.48
C ASN A 338 -15.03 -18.35 -8.56
N PRO A 339 -14.97 -18.77 -9.84
CA PRO A 339 -14.30 -17.99 -10.88
C PRO A 339 -14.98 -16.64 -11.17
N LEU A 340 -16.22 -16.46 -10.72
CA LEU A 340 -16.95 -15.19 -10.83
C LEU A 340 -16.78 -14.27 -9.61
N ALA A 341 -16.01 -14.69 -8.59
CA ALA A 341 -15.75 -13.83 -7.45
C ALA A 341 -14.94 -12.60 -7.89
N ASP A 342 -15.26 -11.45 -7.29
CA ASP A 342 -14.75 -10.15 -7.71
C ASP A 342 -14.11 -9.43 -6.54
N LEU A 343 -12.77 -9.31 -6.55
CA LEU A 343 -12.05 -8.59 -5.51
C LEU A 343 -12.41 -7.10 -5.48
N SER A 344 -12.87 -6.52 -6.59
CA SER A 344 -13.30 -5.12 -6.63
C SER A 344 -14.66 -4.88 -5.97
N ASP A 345 -15.48 -5.93 -5.83
CA ASP A 345 -16.71 -5.88 -5.06
C ASP A 345 -16.39 -5.75 -3.56
N VAL A 346 -16.84 -4.64 -2.98
CA VAL A 346 -16.49 -4.31 -1.59
C VAL A 346 -17.10 -5.28 -0.57
N GLU A 347 -18.26 -5.88 -0.83
CA GLU A 347 -18.87 -6.82 0.10
C GLU A 347 -18.12 -8.15 0.08
N GLN A 348 -17.78 -8.65 -1.11
CA GLN A 348 -16.96 -9.86 -1.25
C GLN A 348 -15.56 -9.66 -0.65
N ARG A 349 -14.93 -8.52 -0.93
CA ARG A 349 -13.62 -8.16 -0.35
C ARG A 349 -13.67 -8.04 1.17
N MET A 350 -14.73 -7.46 1.73
CA MET A 350 -14.91 -7.38 3.18
C MET A 350 -15.04 -8.76 3.82
N VAL A 351 -15.74 -9.73 3.21
CA VAL A 351 -15.80 -11.11 3.72
C VAL A 351 -14.40 -11.74 3.79
N PHE A 352 -13.59 -11.54 2.75
CA PHE A 352 -12.21 -12.03 2.71
C PHE A 352 -11.33 -11.38 3.79
N VAL A 353 -11.37 -10.04 3.89
CA VAL A 353 -10.59 -9.29 4.88
C VAL A 353 -10.95 -9.69 6.32
N LEU A 354 -12.24 -9.86 6.63
CA LEU A 354 -12.68 -10.25 7.96
C LEU A 354 -12.34 -11.71 8.29
N ARG A 355 -12.30 -12.61 7.30
CA ARG A 355 -11.81 -13.98 7.49
C ARG A 355 -10.33 -13.99 7.84
N ALA A 356 -9.53 -13.19 7.13
CA ALA A 356 -8.12 -13.01 7.43
C ALA A 356 -7.88 -12.40 8.83
N ALA A 357 -8.69 -11.40 9.21
CA ALA A 357 -8.65 -10.81 10.55
C ALA A 357 -8.96 -11.83 11.65
N ALA A 358 -10.02 -12.63 11.47
CA ALA A 358 -10.37 -13.70 12.42
C ALA A 358 -9.23 -14.71 12.54
N ARG A 359 -8.63 -15.13 11.42
CA ARG A 359 -7.51 -16.07 11.44
C ARG A 359 -6.27 -15.49 12.15
N PHE A 360 -5.97 -14.22 11.93
CA PHE A 360 -4.90 -13.52 12.63
C PHE A 360 -5.12 -13.50 14.14
N ASP A 361 -6.35 -13.18 14.59
CA ASP A 361 -6.69 -13.19 16.01
C ASP A 361 -6.65 -14.60 16.62
N GLU A 362 -7.16 -15.62 15.93
CA GLU A 362 -7.04 -17.02 16.36
C GLU A 362 -5.57 -17.42 16.57
N MET A 363 -4.69 -17.08 15.64
CA MET A 363 -3.27 -17.40 15.72
C MET A 363 -2.56 -16.67 16.86
N LEU A 364 -3.04 -15.50 17.29
CA LEU A 364 -2.52 -14.83 18.49
C LEU A 364 -2.87 -15.56 19.79
N ASN A 365 -3.90 -16.41 19.74
CA ASN A 365 -4.47 -17.12 20.88
C ASN A 365 -4.21 -18.63 20.86
N ASP A 366 -3.49 -19.15 19.86
CA ASP A 366 -3.15 -20.57 19.73
C ASP A 366 -1.62 -20.82 19.65
N ASN A 367 -1.23 -22.06 19.32
CA ASN A 367 0.18 -22.48 19.25
C ASN A 367 0.96 -21.80 18.09
N ASN A 368 0.30 -21.12 17.16
CA ASN A 368 0.92 -20.43 16.04
C ASN A 368 1.45 -19.04 16.40
N ARG A 369 1.13 -18.52 17.60
CA ARG A 369 1.52 -17.17 18.03
C ARG A 369 3.00 -16.87 17.84
N GLY A 370 3.88 -17.80 18.20
CA GLY A 370 5.32 -17.62 18.05
C GLY A 370 5.75 -17.45 16.58
N ALA A 371 5.17 -18.24 15.68
CA ALA A 371 5.44 -18.14 14.24
C ALA A 371 4.89 -16.83 13.63
N LEU A 372 3.70 -16.40 14.08
CA LEU A 372 3.10 -15.13 13.67
C LEU A 372 3.95 -13.94 14.10
N GLU A 373 4.32 -13.89 15.39
CA GLU A 373 5.18 -12.84 15.95
C GLU A 373 6.56 -12.80 15.26
N GLN A 374 7.14 -13.97 14.97
CA GLN A 374 8.39 -14.04 14.22
C GLN A 374 8.23 -13.47 12.81
N SER A 375 7.17 -13.86 12.10
CA SER A 375 6.90 -13.34 10.75
C SER A 375 6.73 -11.82 10.75
N ILE A 376 6.08 -11.24 11.77
CA ILE A 376 5.97 -9.78 11.90
C ILE A 376 7.33 -9.14 12.19
N LYS A 377 8.20 -9.77 13.00
CA LYS A 377 9.57 -9.28 13.23
C LYS A 377 10.40 -9.28 11.94
N ASP A 378 10.28 -10.34 11.13
CA ASP A 378 10.96 -10.45 9.85
C ASP A 378 10.48 -9.35 8.88
N ILE A 379 9.17 -9.10 8.81
CA ILE A 379 8.59 -7.99 8.03
C ILE A 379 9.11 -6.64 8.56
N ALA A 380 9.14 -6.44 9.88
CA ALA A 380 9.65 -5.21 10.49
C ALA A 380 11.13 -4.95 10.19
N ALA A 381 11.92 -6.01 9.95
CA ALA A 381 13.31 -5.97 9.53
C ALA A 381 13.50 -5.82 8.01
N GLY A 382 12.42 -5.76 7.23
CA GLY A 382 12.45 -5.62 5.77
C GLY A 382 12.65 -6.94 5.02
N GLU A 383 12.45 -8.09 5.68
CA GLU A 383 12.66 -9.41 5.09
C GLU A 383 11.41 -10.03 4.47
N GLY A 384 10.26 -9.35 4.57
CA GLY A 384 8.97 -9.90 4.15
C GLY A 384 8.67 -9.89 2.64
N VAL A 385 9.47 -9.21 1.82
CA VAL A 385 9.25 -9.14 0.35
C VAL A 385 10.51 -9.64 -0.34
N ARG A 386 10.61 -10.97 -0.42
CA ARG A 386 11.70 -11.73 -1.03
C ARG A 386 11.15 -12.95 -1.77
#